data_AF-A0A8C2Z794-F1
#
_entry.id   AF-A0A8C2Z794-F1
#
_cell.length_a   1.000
_cell.length_b   1.000
_cell.length_c   1.000
_cell.angle_alpha   90.00
_cell.angle_beta   90.00
_cell.angle_gamma   90.00
#
_symmetry.space_group_name_H-M   'P 1'
#
loop_
_entity.id
_entity.type
_entity.pdbx_description
1 polymer ?
#
loop_
_entity_poly.entity_id
_entity_poly.type
_entity_poly.pdbx_seq_one_letter_code
_entity_poly.pdbx_strand_id
1 'polypeptide(L)'
;IYGKCVFVDWNQMGDLAKSSGPTKVDCKDLKEFKQMARQGYWAKNHKLRAQVYQQLIKAIPCRTVTPDAEVYRDIMGNAASKKPSSHISLPEFVDGSPLPQYCLKAEAVASAHQIINCVAGQFPDISHCPSLPAVTSLLLHFSVDEAQCFEHISRMLACNEPGKRLLDQTFLAYESSCMTFGDLANKYCTSAHKMIVAIAQDVLEVYSDWQRWVLGDLPFSHMVRVLDIYLVEGYKVLFRVALALLKFYRKHKAEGGQGNQQQDSSKVKDDIQAFVKGIASNVTPEKLLEKAFSIRMFSRKEITLLQLTNEKSLQQKGITVKQKRRNVQLALNPDTFSSEIVSAKEMRDIWSWIPERFALCQPQLLFTTSTHGCSLTRYIVQYRNTDQQVCGAFLSTDWEERKRGGNKLSFFGTGECFVFRLKPEMERFEWVVIRHPELASSNKTQGQEDTASPGGQNSDNNGLQQPEKPVGDLSPFLSARHFNLNSKNTSMFMAGNFDSIIVGGGDGNALYIDSELNHGRAGRCATFDNPPLCAETFQVSLLEVWGFQDAMAP
;
A
#
# COMPACT_ATOMS: atom_id res chain seq x y z
N ILE A 1 18.33 -10.23 -38.95
CA ILE A 1 18.95 -8.93 -39.26
C ILE A 1 18.50 -7.96 -38.16
N TYR A 2 19.30 -7.74 -37.12
CA TYR A 2 18.95 -6.79 -36.06
C TYR A 2 19.54 -5.42 -36.43
N GLY A 3 18.69 -4.55 -36.98
CA GLY A 3 19.01 -3.14 -37.25
C GLY A 3 19.11 -2.33 -35.96
N LYS A 4 19.47 -1.04 -36.09
CA LYS A 4 19.40 -0.09 -34.97
C LYS A 4 17.96 -0.02 -34.44
N CYS A 5 17.79 -0.08 -33.11
CA CYS A 5 16.51 0.15 -32.43
C CYS A 5 15.82 1.41 -32.96
N VAL A 6 14.55 1.26 -33.36
CA VAL A 6 13.77 2.28 -34.05
C VAL A 6 13.28 3.41 -33.12
N PHE A 7 13.14 3.10 -31.84
CA PHE A 7 12.60 4.00 -30.81
C PHE A 7 13.63 5.03 -30.30
N VAL A 8 14.92 4.77 -30.49
CA VAL A 8 16.01 5.55 -29.91
C VAL A 8 16.45 6.69 -30.83
N ASP A 9 16.60 7.89 -30.26
CA ASP A 9 17.41 8.96 -30.84
C ASP A 9 18.89 8.66 -30.57
N TRP A 10 19.57 8.15 -31.60
CA TRP A 10 20.96 7.71 -31.53
C TRP A 10 21.95 8.85 -31.26
N ASN A 11 21.55 10.10 -31.47
CA ASN A 11 22.40 11.26 -31.15
C ASN A 11 22.51 11.48 -29.63
N GLN A 12 21.50 11.07 -28.87
CA GLN A 12 21.45 11.24 -27.42
C GLN A 12 22.05 10.04 -26.66
N MET A 13 22.32 8.93 -27.35
CA MET A 13 22.80 7.68 -26.73
C MET A 13 24.32 7.68 -26.43
N GLY A 14 25.03 8.75 -26.77
CA GLY A 14 26.44 8.94 -26.43
C GLY A 14 27.35 7.82 -26.95
N ASP A 15 28.33 7.38 -26.15
CA ASP A 15 29.29 6.35 -26.55
C ASP A 15 28.67 4.97 -26.82
N LEU A 16 27.49 4.70 -26.25
CA LEU A 16 26.78 3.45 -26.49
C LEU A 16 26.29 3.33 -27.94
N ALA A 17 26.08 4.46 -28.63
CA ALA A 17 25.68 4.50 -30.03
C ALA A 17 26.72 3.86 -30.98
N LYS A 18 28.01 3.90 -30.60
CA LYS A 18 29.12 3.38 -31.41
C LYS A 18 29.18 1.85 -31.37
N SER A 19 28.60 1.21 -30.35
CA SER A 19 28.63 -0.24 -30.11
C SER A 19 30.03 -0.85 -30.25
N SER A 20 30.86 -0.71 -29.22
CA SER A 20 32.22 -1.23 -29.18
C SER A 20 32.41 -2.32 -28.11
N GLY A 21 33.47 -3.11 -28.23
CA GLY A 21 33.78 -4.18 -27.28
C GLY A 21 33.25 -5.55 -27.73
N PRO A 22 33.03 -6.48 -26.79
CA PRO A 22 32.61 -7.85 -27.10
C PRO A 22 31.30 -7.90 -27.88
N THR A 23 31.14 -8.92 -28.73
CA THR A 23 29.95 -9.10 -29.59
C THR A 23 29.09 -10.29 -29.21
N LYS A 24 29.57 -11.14 -28.28
CA LYS A 24 28.87 -12.30 -27.73
C LYS A 24 29.23 -12.45 -26.25
N VAL A 25 28.37 -13.12 -25.50
CA VAL A 25 28.64 -13.61 -24.16
C VAL A 25 28.52 -15.13 -24.21
N ASP A 26 29.61 -15.84 -23.99
CA ASP A 26 29.62 -17.30 -23.82
C ASP A 26 30.11 -17.59 -22.41
N CYS A 27 29.17 -17.72 -21.47
CA CYS A 27 29.46 -18.01 -20.07
C CYS A 27 28.32 -18.85 -19.51
N LYS A 28 28.66 -20.06 -19.06
CA LYS A 28 27.71 -21.02 -18.46
C LYS A 28 27.69 -20.94 -16.94
N ASP A 29 28.72 -20.37 -16.32
CA ASP A 29 28.82 -20.22 -14.86
C ASP A 29 28.11 -18.94 -14.38
N LEU A 30 27.16 -19.10 -13.46
CA LEU A 30 26.36 -17.97 -12.95
C LEU A 30 27.18 -16.96 -12.14
N LYS A 31 28.27 -17.38 -11.48
CA LYS A 31 29.10 -16.46 -10.67
C LYS A 31 29.97 -15.60 -11.59
N GLU A 32 30.54 -16.20 -12.62
CA GLU A 32 31.30 -15.49 -13.65
C GLU A 32 30.39 -14.52 -14.42
N PHE A 33 29.20 -14.96 -14.85
CA PHE A 33 28.24 -14.10 -15.55
C PHE A 33 27.86 -12.86 -14.72
N LYS A 34 27.65 -13.05 -13.41
CA LYS A 34 27.42 -11.97 -12.45
C LYS A 34 28.61 -11.00 -12.35
N GLN A 35 29.83 -11.53 -12.36
CA GLN A 35 31.03 -10.70 -12.33
C GLN A 35 31.18 -9.88 -13.62
N MET A 36 30.88 -10.48 -14.78
CA MET A 36 30.87 -9.79 -16.07
C MET A 36 29.86 -8.62 -16.09
N ALA A 37 28.66 -8.82 -15.55
CA ALA A 37 27.65 -7.76 -15.44
C ALA A 37 28.15 -6.57 -14.59
N ARG A 38 28.76 -6.87 -13.44
CA ARG A 38 29.32 -5.87 -12.51
C ARG A 38 30.48 -5.09 -13.12
N GLN A 39 31.36 -5.77 -13.85
CA GLN A 39 32.50 -5.16 -14.56
C GLN A 39 32.11 -4.41 -15.83
N GLY A 40 30.87 -4.59 -16.31
CA GLY A 40 30.39 -3.90 -17.50
C GLY A 40 30.90 -4.52 -18.80
N TYR A 41 30.97 -5.84 -18.88
CA TYR A 41 31.47 -6.55 -20.05
C TYR A 41 30.77 -6.15 -21.36
N TRP A 42 29.44 -6.01 -21.33
CA TRP A 42 28.65 -5.53 -22.47
C TRP A 42 28.30 -4.03 -22.37
N ALA A 43 28.99 -3.27 -21.51
CA ALA A 43 28.58 -1.91 -21.18
C ALA A 43 28.57 -0.95 -22.38
N LYS A 44 29.50 -1.17 -23.32
CA LYS A 44 29.78 -0.32 -24.47
C LYS A 44 29.14 -0.83 -25.78
N ASN A 45 28.44 -1.96 -25.76
CA ASN A 45 27.84 -2.57 -26.93
C ASN A 45 26.31 -2.64 -26.78
N HIS A 46 25.58 -1.76 -27.47
CA HIS A 46 24.12 -1.71 -27.44
C HIS A 46 23.50 -3.02 -27.90
N LYS A 47 24.00 -3.55 -29.03
CA LYS A 47 23.48 -4.78 -29.63
C LYS A 47 23.70 -5.99 -28.73
N LEU A 48 24.88 -6.11 -28.14
CA LEU A 48 25.16 -7.21 -27.19
C LEU A 48 24.28 -7.07 -25.95
N ARG A 49 24.11 -5.86 -25.42
CA ARG A 49 23.22 -5.61 -24.29
C ARG A 49 21.78 -6.01 -24.59
N ALA A 50 21.23 -5.63 -25.75
CA ALA A 50 19.89 -6.01 -26.17
C ALA A 50 19.72 -7.54 -26.23
N GLN A 51 20.72 -8.25 -26.77
CA GLN A 51 20.73 -9.72 -26.80
C GLN A 51 20.78 -10.34 -25.39
N VAL A 52 21.62 -9.80 -24.51
CA VAL A 52 21.73 -10.25 -23.12
C VAL A 52 20.42 -10.02 -22.36
N TYR A 53 19.78 -8.86 -22.55
CA TYR A 53 18.49 -8.55 -21.90
C TYR A 53 17.41 -9.52 -22.36
N GLN A 54 17.31 -9.74 -23.67
CA GLN A 54 16.38 -10.72 -24.22
C GLN A 54 16.63 -12.13 -23.65
N GLN A 55 17.89 -12.57 -23.61
CA GLN A 55 18.24 -13.88 -23.06
C GLN A 55 17.86 -14.01 -21.57
N LEU A 56 18.23 -13.02 -20.75
CA LEU A 56 17.95 -13.02 -19.32
C LEU A 56 16.45 -12.98 -19.02
N ILE A 57 15.71 -12.13 -19.73
CA ILE A 57 14.28 -11.94 -19.50
C ILE A 57 13.48 -13.16 -20.00
N LYS A 58 13.87 -13.75 -21.14
CA LYS A 58 13.26 -15.02 -21.61
C LYS A 58 13.56 -16.21 -20.69
N ALA A 59 14.63 -16.16 -19.91
CA ALA A 59 14.94 -17.19 -18.92
C ALA A 59 14.20 -17.02 -17.58
N ILE A 60 13.46 -15.93 -17.35
CA ILE A 60 12.72 -15.71 -16.10
C ILE A 60 11.65 -16.80 -15.94
N PRO A 61 11.60 -17.55 -14.83
CA PRO A 61 10.49 -18.45 -14.53
C PRO A 61 9.19 -17.64 -14.35
N CYS A 62 8.16 -17.99 -15.12
CA CYS A 62 6.87 -17.29 -15.13
C CYS A 62 5.72 -18.26 -14.83
N ARG A 63 4.56 -17.70 -14.48
CA ARG A 63 3.30 -18.47 -14.39
C ARG A 63 2.91 -19.08 -15.75
N THR A 64 2.18 -20.19 -15.73
CA THR A 64 1.86 -21.01 -16.91
C THR A 64 1.25 -20.20 -18.06
N VAL A 65 0.38 -19.24 -17.74
CA VAL A 65 -0.24 -18.33 -18.71
C VAL A 65 0.40 -16.96 -18.56
N THR A 66 1.43 -16.69 -19.36
CA THR A 66 2.12 -15.39 -19.42
C THR A 66 1.99 -14.82 -20.83
N PRO A 67 1.39 -13.62 -20.99
CA PRO A 67 1.29 -12.95 -22.28
C PRO A 67 2.67 -12.78 -22.93
N ASP A 68 2.74 -13.02 -24.24
CA ASP A 68 3.96 -12.89 -25.03
C ASP A 68 3.81 -11.86 -26.16
N ALA A 69 4.79 -11.82 -27.06
CA ALA A 69 4.81 -10.88 -28.17
C ALA A 69 3.67 -11.12 -29.19
N GLU A 70 3.18 -12.35 -29.35
CA GLU A 70 2.05 -12.63 -30.24
C GLU A 70 0.75 -12.08 -29.68
N VAL A 71 0.53 -12.23 -28.36
CA VAL A 71 -0.64 -11.64 -27.68
C VAL A 71 -0.72 -10.13 -27.93
N TYR A 72 0.42 -9.42 -27.87
CA TYR A 72 0.46 -8.00 -28.18
C TYR A 72 0.07 -7.71 -29.64
N ARG A 73 0.63 -8.47 -30.59
CA ARG A 73 0.33 -8.33 -32.01
C ARG A 73 -1.13 -8.58 -32.31
N ASP A 74 -1.76 -9.56 -31.67
CA ASP A 74 -3.18 -9.86 -31.84
C ASP A 74 -4.06 -8.71 -31.32
N ILE A 75 -3.75 -8.20 -30.12
CA ILE A 75 -4.49 -7.07 -29.54
C ILE A 75 -4.36 -5.82 -30.41
N MET A 76 -3.15 -5.51 -30.87
CA MET A 76 -2.89 -4.31 -31.67
C MET A 76 -3.33 -4.45 -33.13
N GLY A 77 -3.24 -5.65 -33.71
CA GLY A 77 -3.73 -5.96 -35.06
C GLY A 77 -5.24 -5.80 -35.17
N ASN A 78 -5.97 -6.19 -34.12
CA ASN A 78 -7.41 -5.93 -34.00
C ASN A 78 -7.74 -4.45 -33.75
N ALA A 79 -6.80 -3.69 -33.16
CA ALA A 79 -6.94 -2.26 -32.89
C ALA A 79 -6.48 -1.35 -34.05
N ALA A 80 -5.77 -1.86 -35.06
CA ALA A 80 -5.22 -1.10 -36.19
C ALA A 80 -6.28 -0.37 -37.04
N SER A 81 -7.55 -0.72 -36.88
CA SER A 81 -8.71 -0.01 -37.45
C SER A 81 -9.02 1.33 -36.76
N LYS A 82 -8.37 1.64 -35.62
CA LYS A 82 -8.54 2.89 -34.86
C LYS A 82 -7.18 3.58 -34.74
N LYS A 83 -7.01 4.73 -35.41
CA LYS A 83 -5.83 5.59 -35.22
C LYS A 83 -5.64 5.89 -33.72
N PRO A 84 -4.43 5.74 -33.17
CA PRO A 84 -4.18 6.09 -31.78
C PRO A 84 -4.44 7.59 -31.58
N SER A 85 -5.29 7.94 -30.61
CA SER A 85 -5.47 9.32 -30.20
C SER A 85 -4.16 9.86 -29.64
N SER A 86 -3.82 11.11 -29.92
CA SER A 86 -2.60 11.78 -29.47
C SER A 86 -2.44 11.87 -27.94
N HIS A 87 -3.49 11.55 -27.17
CA HIS A 87 -3.47 11.53 -25.70
C HIS A 87 -3.92 10.18 -25.16
N ILE A 88 -3.00 9.24 -25.04
CA ILE A 88 -3.22 7.99 -24.29
C ILE A 88 -2.86 8.27 -22.83
N SER A 89 -3.88 8.34 -21.97
CA SER A 89 -3.71 8.40 -20.52
C SER A 89 -3.14 7.09 -19.98
N LEU A 90 -2.27 7.19 -18.97
CA LEU A 90 -1.70 6.02 -18.32
C LEU A 90 -2.69 5.41 -17.30
N PRO A 91 -2.64 4.09 -17.05
CA PRO A 91 -3.46 3.42 -16.05
C PRO A 91 -3.28 3.97 -14.64
N GLU A 92 -4.31 3.89 -13.79
CA GLU A 92 -4.25 4.45 -12.44
C GLU A 92 -3.20 3.77 -11.54
N PHE A 93 -2.91 2.48 -11.76
CA PHE A 93 -1.94 1.75 -10.94
C PHE A 93 -0.49 2.27 -11.08
N VAL A 94 -0.15 3.06 -12.11
CA VAL A 94 1.18 3.70 -12.20
C VAL A 94 1.28 4.98 -11.37
N ASP A 95 0.15 5.41 -10.79
CA ASP A 95 0.10 6.47 -9.78
C ASP A 95 0.67 7.83 -10.22
N GLY A 96 0.45 8.20 -11.49
CA GLY A 96 0.96 9.45 -12.05
C GLY A 96 2.50 9.48 -12.19
N SER A 97 3.18 8.34 -12.03
CA SER A 97 4.62 8.26 -12.18
C SER A 97 5.05 8.67 -13.58
N PRO A 98 6.05 9.56 -13.73
CA PRO A 98 6.48 10.05 -15.02
C PRO A 98 7.15 8.95 -15.83
N LEU A 99 7.04 9.03 -17.15
CA LEU A 99 7.81 8.21 -18.07
C LEU A 99 9.14 8.91 -18.38
N PRO A 100 10.29 8.42 -17.89
CA PRO A 100 11.59 9.03 -18.21
C PRO A 100 11.90 8.79 -19.68
N GLN A 101 12.04 9.84 -20.47
CA GLN A 101 12.25 9.71 -21.92
C GLN A 101 13.68 9.23 -22.26
N TYR A 102 14.69 9.60 -21.47
CA TYR A 102 16.10 9.30 -21.73
C TYR A 102 16.49 9.62 -23.18
N CYS A 103 16.84 8.60 -23.98
CA CYS A 103 17.23 8.74 -25.38
C CYS A 103 16.11 8.30 -26.34
N LEU A 104 14.86 8.15 -25.88
CA LEU A 104 13.73 7.83 -26.73
C LEU A 104 13.31 9.04 -27.57
N LYS A 105 12.90 8.79 -28.81
CA LYS A 105 12.23 9.80 -29.63
C LYS A 105 10.87 10.17 -29.03
N ALA A 106 10.35 11.34 -29.37
CA ALA A 106 9.06 11.80 -28.88
C ALA A 106 7.92 10.84 -29.25
N GLU A 107 7.97 10.23 -30.45
CA GLU A 107 6.96 9.28 -30.91
C GLU A 107 7.00 7.96 -30.13
N ALA A 108 8.16 7.56 -29.61
CA ALA A 108 8.32 6.34 -28.82
C ALA A 108 7.68 6.44 -27.42
N VAL A 109 7.37 7.65 -26.95
CA VAL A 109 6.58 7.84 -25.72
C VAL A 109 5.16 7.28 -25.91
N ALA A 110 4.56 7.48 -27.09
CA ALA A 110 3.24 6.93 -27.41
C ALA A 110 3.27 5.40 -27.43
N SER A 111 4.31 4.80 -28.02
CA SER A 111 4.56 3.35 -27.99
C SER A 111 4.63 2.81 -26.56
N ALA A 112 5.35 3.49 -25.66
CA ALA A 112 5.44 3.08 -24.27
C ALA A 112 4.09 3.18 -23.55
N HIS A 113 3.30 4.22 -23.80
CA HIS A 113 1.93 4.34 -23.25
C HIS A 113 1.02 3.23 -23.76
N GLN A 114 1.12 2.85 -25.03
CA GLN A 114 0.36 1.73 -25.60
C GLN A 114 0.73 0.40 -24.94
N ILE A 115 2.03 0.13 -24.78
CA ILE A 115 2.52 -1.07 -24.08
C ILE A 115 1.96 -1.13 -22.65
N ILE A 116 2.04 -0.04 -21.88
CA ILE A 116 1.55 0.02 -20.50
C ILE A 116 0.04 -0.21 -20.41
N ASN A 117 -0.75 0.36 -21.34
CA ASN A 117 -2.20 0.13 -21.38
C ASN A 117 -2.55 -1.30 -21.80
N CYS A 118 -1.77 -1.91 -22.70
CA CYS A 118 -1.94 -3.32 -23.05
C CYS A 118 -1.65 -4.22 -21.83
N VAL A 119 -0.60 -3.91 -21.06
CA VAL A 119 -0.29 -4.59 -19.79
C VAL A 119 -1.46 -4.48 -18.81
N ALA A 120 -2.09 -3.31 -18.69
CA ALA A 120 -3.26 -3.13 -17.82
C ALA A 120 -4.41 -4.09 -18.14
N GLY A 121 -4.66 -4.36 -19.43
CA GLY A 121 -5.69 -5.32 -19.85
C GLY A 121 -5.31 -6.79 -19.61
N GLN A 122 -4.03 -7.11 -19.55
CA GLN A 122 -3.52 -8.48 -19.41
C GLN A 122 -3.14 -8.87 -17.97
N PHE A 123 -3.02 -7.89 -17.08
CA PHE A 123 -2.63 -8.05 -15.68
C PHE A 123 -3.60 -7.33 -14.73
N PRO A 124 -4.87 -7.79 -14.62
CA PRO A 124 -5.88 -7.17 -13.77
C PRO A 124 -5.56 -7.28 -12.26
N ASP A 125 -4.60 -8.13 -11.89
CA ASP A 125 -4.08 -8.33 -10.53
C ASP A 125 -3.16 -7.19 -10.05
N ILE A 126 -2.68 -6.34 -10.97
CA ILE A 126 -1.84 -5.20 -10.63
C ILE A 126 -2.70 -4.07 -10.08
N SER A 127 -2.53 -3.77 -8.79
CA SER A 127 -3.21 -2.65 -8.12
C SER A 127 -2.32 -1.43 -7.97
N HIS A 128 -0.99 -1.58 -7.97
CA HIS A 128 -0.06 -0.47 -7.83
C HIS A 128 1.36 -0.86 -8.31
N CYS A 129 1.86 -0.17 -9.34
CA CYS A 129 3.18 -0.39 -9.93
C CYS A 129 3.78 0.92 -10.48
N PRO A 130 4.22 1.84 -9.60
CA PRO A 130 4.76 3.14 -10.01
C PRO A 130 6.08 3.04 -10.79
N SER A 131 6.80 1.92 -10.67
CA SER A 131 8.04 1.67 -11.42
C SER A 131 7.82 1.24 -12.87
N LEU A 132 6.61 0.85 -13.27
CA LEU A 132 6.33 0.32 -14.60
C LEU A 132 6.70 1.30 -15.74
N PRO A 133 6.34 2.60 -15.71
CA PRO A 133 6.69 3.53 -16.78
C PRO A 133 8.20 3.64 -17.02
N ALA A 134 8.98 3.68 -15.94
CA ALA A 134 10.44 3.74 -16.01
C ALA A 134 11.04 2.48 -16.61
N VAL A 135 10.57 1.30 -16.19
CA VAL A 135 11.07 0.01 -16.71
C VAL A 135 10.66 -0.19 -18.16
N THR A 136 9.43 0.18 -18.55
CA THR A 136 8.98 0.14 -19.94
C THR A 136 9.86 1.03 -20.83
N SER A 137 10.11 2.28 -20.41
CA SER A 137 11.01 3.17 -21.16
C SER A 137 12.40 2.56 -21.33
N LEU A 138 13.00 2.05 -20.24
CA LEU A 138 14.33 1.45 -20.27
C LEU A 138 14.41 0.24 -21.21
N LEU A 139 13.44 -0.67 -21.15
CA LEU A 139 13.42 -1.85 -22.02
C LEU A 139 13.17 -1.48 -23.48
N LEU A 140 12.36 -0.46 -23.76
CA LEU A 140 12.08 0.01 -25.12
C LEU A 140 13.35 0.46 -25.86
N HIS A 141 14.37 0.97 -25.15
CA HIS A 141 15.68 1.31 -25.73
C HIS A 141 16.42 0.10 -26.32
N PHE A 142 16.09 -1.11 -25.88
CA PHE A 142 16.77 -2.36 -26.23
C PHE A 142 15.84 -3.36 -26.93
N SER A 143 14.59 -2.96 -27.19
CA SER A 143 13.61 -3.78 -27.91
C SER A 143 13.65 -3.48 -29.41
N VAL A 144 13.39 -4.49 -30.22
CA VAL A 144 13.27 -4.36 -31.68
C VAL A 144 11.95 -3.70 -32.07
N ASP A 145 10.87 -4.06 -31.39
CA ASP A 145 9.52 -3.56 -31.59
C ASP A 145 8.76 -3.46 -30.26
N GLU A 146 7.51 -2.99 -30.32
CA GLU A 146 6.64 -2.85 -29.14
C GLU A 146 6.29 -4.21 -28.54
N ALA A 147 6.07 -5.22 -29.39
CA ALA A 147 5.67 -6.56 -29.00
C ALA A 147 6.75 -7.26 -28.16
N GLN A 148 8.02 -7.13 -28.53
CA GLN A 148 9.14 -7.63 -27.73
C GLN A 148 9.24 -6.89 -26.39
N CYS A 149 9.02 -5.57 -26.37
CA CYS A 149 9.03 -4.80 -25.13
C CYS A 149 7.89 -5.25 -24.20
N PHE A 150 6.70 -5.47 -24.75
CA PHE A 150 5.54 -6.01 -24.03
C PHE A 150 5.82 -7.41 -23.47
N GLU A 151 6.40 -8.32 -24.26
CA GLU A 151 6.80 -9.66 -23.79
C GLU A 151 7.77 -9.53 -22.61
N HIS A 152 8.79 -8.67 -22.72
CA HIS A 152 9.77 -8.49 -21.67
C HIS A 152 9.15 -8.00 -20.36
N ILE A 153 8.29 -6.98 -20.43
CA ILE A 153 7.56 -6.44 -19.28
C ILE A 153 6.65 -7.51 -18.66
N SER A 154 5.88 -8.21 -19.50
CA SER A 154 4.96 -9.26 -19.08
C SER A 154 5.67 -10.37 -18.32
N ARG A 155 6.85 -10.80 -18.79
CA ARG A 155 7.68 -11.80 -18.09
C ARG A 155 8.25 -11.29 -16.76
N MET A 156 8.64 -10.02 -16.68
CA MET A 156 9.11 -9.43 -15.42
C MET A 156 7.99 -9.35 -14.37
N LEU A 157 6.76 -9.05 -14.80
CA LEU A 157 5.58 -9.01 -13.93
C LEU A 157 5.11 -10.42 -13.54
N ALA A 158 5.13 -11.36 -14.48
CA ALA A 158 4.68 -12.74 -14.28
C ALA A 158 5.69 -13.64 -13.54
N CYS A 159 6.83 -13.10 -13.09
CA CYS A 159 7.86 -13.85 -12.39
C CYS A 159 7.30 -14.52 -11.13
N ASN A 160 7.41 -15.85 -11.05
CA ASN A 160 6.89 -16.65 -9.93
C ASN A 160 7.98 -17.34 -9.12
N GLU A 161 9.26 -16.99 -9.33
CA GLU A 161 10.37 -17.56 -8.58
C GLU A 161 10.29 -17.11 -7.10
N PRO A 162 10.21 -18.06 -6.13
CA PRO A 162 10.03 -17.73 -4.73
C PRO A 162 11.10 -16.78 -4.20
N GLY A 163 10.69 -15.66 -3.60
CA GLY A 163 11.61 -14.66 -3.03
C GLY A 163 12.37 -13.82 -4.07
N LYS A 164 11.99 -13.89 -5.35
CA LYS A 164 12.59 -13.08 -6.43
C LYS A 164 11.52 -12.27 -7.16
N ARG A 165 10.92 -11.34 -6.42
CA ARG A 165 10.10 -10.26 -7.00
C ARG A 165 11.01 -9.34 -7.82
N LEU A 166 10.54 -8.90 -8.99
CA LEU A 166 11.25 -7.93 -9.84
C LEU A 166 10.61 -6.53 -9.76
N LEU A 167 9.28 -6.46 -9.72
CA LEU A 167 8.52 -5.22 -9.58
C LEU A 167 7.46 -5.39 -8.48
N ASP A 168 7.22 -4.34 -7.72
CA ASP A 168 6.07 -4.27 -6.83
C ASP A 168 4.80 -4.05 -7.66
N GLN A 169 3.78 -4.87 -7.42
CA GLN A 169 2.54 -4.91 -8.19
C GLN A 169 1.30 -4.56 -7.35
N THR A 170 1.48 -4.42 -6.04
CA THR A 170 0.42 -4.05 -5.10
C THR A 170 0.87 -2.90 -4.22
N PHE A 171 -0.10 -2.15 -3.70
CA PHE A 171 0.20 -1.01 -2.82
C PHE A 171 0.92 -1.48 -1.55
N LEU A 172 0.44 -2.56 -0.92
CA LEU A 172 1.07 -3.16 0.24
C LEU A 172 2.53 -3.56 -0.02
N ALA A 173 2.81 -4.16 -1.19
CA ALA A 173 4.16 -4.53 -1.59
C ALA A 173 5.09 -3.30 -1.71
N TYR A 174 4.59 -2.23 -2.33
CA TYR A 174 5.31 -0.98 -2.51
C TYR A 174 5.56 -0.24 -1.18
N GLU A 175 4.53 -0.08 -0.34
CA GLU A 175 4.67 0.57 0.97
C GLU A 175 5.63 -0.21 1.88
N SER A 176 5.52 -1.54 1.89
CA SER A 176 6.46 -2.40 2.62
C SER A 176 7.89 -2.20 2.12
N SER A 177 8.11 -2.09 0.81
CA SER A 177 9.43 -1.86 0.25
C SER A 177 10.00 -0.48 0.62
N CYS A 178 9.15 0.54 0.74
CA CYS A 178 9.52 1.87 1.25
C CYS A 178 9.95 1.82 2.73
N MET A 179 9.18 1.14 3.59
CA MET A 179 9.58 0.91 4.98
C MET A 179 10.88 0.12 5.08
N THR A 180 11.02 -0.95 4.29
CA THR A 180 12.25 -1.77 4.26
C THR A 180 13.46 -0.94 3.82
N PHE A 181 13.29 -0.01 2.87
CA PHE A 181 14.36 0.90 2.52
C PHE A 181 14.79 1.77 3.71
N GLY A 182 13.84 2.28 4.50
CA GLY A 182 14.11 3.01 5.73
C GLY A 182 14.92 2.21 6.76
N ASP A 183 14.51 0.96 7.02
CA ASP A 183 15.23 0.04 7.92
C ASP A 183 16.68 -0.19 7.46
N LEU A 184 16.85 -0.43 6.16
CA LEU A 184 18.15 -0.63 5.54
C LEU A 184 19.00 0.65 5.56
N ALA A 185 18.39 1.82 5.40
CA ALA A 185 19.08 3.11 5.47
C ALA A 185 19.62 3.37 6.88
N ASN A 186 18.79 3.14 7.89
CA ASN A 186 19.21 3.25 9.29
C ASN A 186 20.38 2.29 9.61
N LYS A 187 20.34 1.07 9.09
CA LYS A 187 21.38 0.05 9.32
C LYS A 187 22.67 0.28 8.54
N TYR A 188 22.60 0.55 7.24
CA TYR A 188 23.77 0.53 6.34
C TYR A 188 24.31 1.91 5.96
N CYS A 189 23.56 2.98 6.22
CA CYS A 189 23.99 4.36 6.04
C CYS A 189 23.51 5.28 7.17
N THR A 190 23.65 4.84 8.43
CA THR A 190 23.13 5.51 9.65
C THR A 190 23.36 7.02 9.69
N SER A 191 24.55 7.53 9.35
CA SER A 191 24.77 8.98 9.39
C SER A 191 24.10 9.74 8.25
N ALA A 192 23.80 9.11 7.10
CA ALA A 192 22.93 9.70 6.09
C ALA A 192 21.47 9.67 6.57
N HIS A 193 21.02 8.54 7.13
CA HIS A 193 19.67 8.42 7.69
C HIS A 193 19.41 9.45 8.80
N LYS A 194 20.31 9.59 9.78
CA LYS A 194 20.23 10.60 10.85
C LYS A 194 20.16 12.02 10.31
N MET A 195 20.89 12.33 9.23
CA MET A 195 20.79 13.63 8.57
C MET A 195 19.39 13.86 8.00
N ILE A 196 18.82 12.87 7.29
CA ILE A 196 17.44 12.97 6.76
C ILE A 196 16.43 13.14 7.90
N VAL A 197 16.54 12.35 8.97
CA VAL A 197 15.68 12.46 10.17
C VAL A 197 15.76 13.85 10.80
N ALA A 198 16.94 14.47 10.80
CA ALA A 198 17.12 15.80 11.38
C ALA A 198 16.54 16.93 10.52
N ILE A 199 16.40 16.73 9.20
CA ILE A 199 15.93 17.77 8.27
C ILE A 199 14.50 17.57 7.77
N ALA A 200 13.94 16.36 7.80
CA ALA A 200 12.60 16.06 7.31
C ALA A 200 11.55 16.06 8.44
N GLN A 201 10.30 16.39 8.13
CA GLN A 201 9.17 16.21 9.05
C GLN A 201 8.72 14.74 9.11
N ASP A 202 8.63 14.10 7.95
CA ASP A 202 8.31 12.69 7.78
C ASP A 202 9.34 12.01 6.86
N VAL A 203 10.13 11.12 7.46
CA VAL A 203 11.18 10.37 6.75
C VAL A 203 10.60 9.30 5.84
N LEU A 204 9.45 8.72 6.18
CA LEU A 204 8.79 7.71 5.35
C LEU A 204 8.25 8.35 4.07
N GLU A 205 7.71 9.57 4.17
CA GLU A 205 7.35 10.35 3.00
C GLU A 205 8.56 10.53 2.09
N VAL A 206 9.71 10.99 2.60
CA VAL A 206 10.93 11.14 1.79
C VAL A 206 11.34 9.83 1.11
N TYR A 207 11.33 8.72 1.86
CA TYR A 207 11.75 7.41 1.40
C TYR A 207 10.78 6.72 0.45
N SER A 208 9.53 7.19 0.32
CA SER A 208 8.58 6.66 -0.66
C SER A 208 9.09 6.75 -2.11
N ASP A 209 9.99 7.70 -2.43
CA ASP A 209 10.55 7.87 -3.77
C ASP A 209 11.81 7.01 -4.04
N TRP A 210 12.21 6.11 -3.13
CA TRP A 210 13.48 5.38 -3.26
C TRP A 210 13.61 4.59 -4.58
N GLN A 211 12.50 4.01 -5.08
CA GLN A 211 12.48 3.32 -6.37
C GLN A 211 12.66 4.30 -7.53
N ARG A 212 12.03 5.48 -7.44
CA ARG A 212 12.10 6.53 -8.45
C ARG A 212 13.51 7.10 -8.56
N TRP A 213 14.20 7.28 -7.44
CA TRP A 213 15.61 7.72 -7.45
C TRP A 213 16.47 6.80 -8.31
N VAL A 214 16.24 5.49 -8.24
CA VAL A 214 17.03 4.52 -9.01
C VAL A 214 16.50 4.40 -10.43
N LEU A 215 15.24 4.01 -10.63
CA LEU A 215 14.71 3.62 -11.93
C LEU A 215 14.34 4.81 -12.84
N GLY A 216 14.02 5.96 -12.27
CA GLY A 216 13.48 7.11 -13.01
C GLY A 216 14.41 8.30 -13.08
N ASP A 217 15.02 8.70 -11.97
CA ASP A 217 15.77 9.97 -11.87
C ASP A 217 17.26 9.82 -12.19
N LEU A 218 17.82 8.60 -12.14
CA LEU A 218 19.23 8.38 -12.51
C LEU A 218 19.47 8.73 -13.99
N PRO A 219 20.60 9.40 -14.32
CA PRO A 219 21.00 9.59 -15.70
C PRO A 219 21.10 8.27 -16.47
N PHE A 220 20.77 8.29 -17.77
CA PHE A 220 20.69 7.08 -18.59
C PHE A 220 21.94 6.19 -18.53
N SER A 221 23.14 6.80 -18.57
CA SER A 221 24.43 6.08 -18.47
C SER A 221 24.57 5.28 -17.17
N HIS A 222 24.04 5.80 -16.06
CA HIS A 222 24.06 5.15 -14.76
C HIS A 222 22.98 4.08 -14.70
N MET A 223 21.76 4.42 -15.12
CA MET A 223 20.63 3.52 -15.02
C MET A 223 20.83 2.26 -15.88
N VAL A 224 21.36 2.37 -17.10
CA VAL A 224 21.62 1.19 -17.94
C VAL A 224 22.66 0.26 -17.31
N ARG A 225 23.66 0.80 -16.60
CA ARG A 225 24.62 -0.01 -15.84
C ARG A 225 23.98 -0.68 -14.62
N VAL A 226 23.02 -0.03 -13.97
CA VAL A 226 22.21 -0.64 -12.90
C VAL A 226 21.33 -1.75 -13.47
N LEU A 227 20.69 -1.53 -14.63
CA LEU A 227 19.83 -2.49 -15.32
C LEU A 227 20.59 -3.77 -15.71
N ASP A 228 21.82 -3.62 -16.21
CA ASP A 228 22.72 -4.76 -16.51
C ASP A 228 22.86 -5.73 -15.33
N ILE A 229 22.95 -5.19 -14.11
CA ILE A 229 23.18 -5.98 -12.91
C ILE A 229 21.85 -6.40 -12.28
N TYR A 230 20.82 -5.55 -12.36
CA TYR A 230 19.48 -5.85 -11.86
C TYR A 230 18.83 -7.03 -12.60
N LEU A 231 19.00 -7.17 -13.91
CA LEU A 231 18.47 -8.34 -14.63
C LEU A 231 19.17 -9.66 -14.24
N VAL A 232 20.41 -9.60 -13.75
CA VAL A 232 21.18 -10.78 -13.30
C VAL A 232 20.95 -11.09 -11.83
N GLU A 233 21.01 -10.06 -10.98
CA GLU A 233 20.98 -10.18 -9.53
C GLU A 233 19.62 -9.84 -8.91
N GLY A 234 18.66 -9.34 -9.66
CA GLY A 234 17.32 -9.01 -9.22
C GLY A 234 17.22 -7.80 -8.28
N TYR A 235 16.06 -7.69 -7.66
CA TYR A 235 15.58 -6.50 -6.95
C TYR A 235 16.47 -5.95 -5.83
N LYS A 236 17.27 -6.81 -5.18
CA LYS A 236 18.25 -6.39 -4.17
C LYS A 236 19.25 -5.33 -4.69
N VAL A 237 19.48 -5.26 -5.99
CA VAL A 237 20.40 -4.28 -6.60
C VAL A 237 19.87 -2.86 -6.43
N LEU A 238 18.54 -2.67 -6.55
CA LEU A 238 17.93 -1.34 -6.44
C LEU A 238 18.16 -0.76 -5.04
N PHE A 239 17.94 -1.55 -3.98
CA PHE A 239 18.25 -1.12 -2.61
C PHE A 239 19.72 -0.74 -2.42
N ARG A 240 20.67 -1.53 -2.96
CA ARG A 240 22.10 -1.21 -2.86
C ARG A 240 22.44 0.13 -3.49
N VAL A 241 21.87 0.40 -4.66
CA VAL A 241 22.08 1.64 -5.40
C VAL A 241 21.44 2.80 -4.65
N ALA A 242 20.19 2.68 -4.18
CA ALA A 242 19.52 3.71 -3.39
C ALA A 242 20.30 4.06 -2.10
N LEU A 243 20.83 3.07 -1.39
CA LEU A 243 21.69 3.30 -0.21
C LEU A 243 23.01 4.00 -0.58
N ALA A 244 23.58 3.71 -1.75
CA ALA A 244 24.77 4.41 -2.24
C ALA A 244 24.44 5.87 -2.61
N LEU A 245 23.29 6.13 -3.22
CA LEU A 245 22.80 7.48 -3.53
C LEU A 245 22.69 8.32 -2.25
N LEU A 246 22.09 7.79 -1.18
CA LEU A 246 22.04 8.49 0.12
C LEU A 246 23.44 8.81 0.68
N LYS A 247 24.42 7.92 0.50
CA LYS A 247 25.80 8.18 0.94
C LYS A 247 26.45 9.31 0.15
N PHE A 248 26.20 9.41 -1.16
CA PHE A 248 26.70 10.51 -1.97
C PHE A 248 25.95 11.83 -1.68
N TYR A 249 24.63 11.77 -1.53
CA TYR A 249 23.81 12.93 -1.17
C TYR A 249 24.26 13.56 0.16
N ARG A 250 24.50 12.72 1.19
CA ARG A 250 25.05 13.19 2.48
C ARG A 250 26.38 13.93 2.29
N LYS A 251 27.26 13.40 1.45
CA LYS A 251 28.56 14.01 1.17
C LYS A 251 28.39 15.38 0.50
N HIS A 252 27.50 15.47 -0.49
CA HIS A 252 27.16 16.70 -1.19
C HIS A 252 26.59 17.77 -0.22
N LYS A 253 25.69 17.39 0.68
CA LYS A 253 25.15 18.30 1.72
C LYS A 253 26.20 18.78 2.70
N ALA A 254 27.14 17.92 3.10
CA ALA A 254 28.22 18.31 4.01
C ALA A 254 29.17 19.35 3.38
N GLU A 255 29.33 19.34 2.06
CA GLU A 255 30.14 20.32 1.31
C GLU A 255 29.40 21.64 1.07
N GLY A 256 28.06 21.61 1.07
CA GLY A 256 27.20 22.78 0.77
C GLY A 256 26.87 23.71 1.95
N GLY A 257 27.35 23.45 3.16
CA GLY A 257 27.26 24.37 4.31
C GLY A 257 25.84 24.76 4.78
N GLN A 258 24.79 24.08 4.33
CA GLN A 258 23.40 24.42 4.70
C GLN A 258 23.12 24.08 6.18
N GLY A 259 22.55 25.04 6.90
CA GLY A 259 22.15 24.88 8.30
C GLY A 259 21.05 23.84 8.48
N ASN A 260 21.11 23.10 9.60
CA ASN A 260 20.15 22.08 10.00
C ASN A 260 18.84 22.72 10.51
N GLN A 261 18.03 23.28 9.60
CA GLN A 261 16.65 23.61 9.91
C GLN A 261 15.74 22.51 9.38
N GLN A 262 14.72 22.15 10.15
CA GLN A 262 13.70 21.20 9.72
C GLN A 262 12.91 21.80 8.55
N GLN A 263 12.80 21.04 7.48
CA GLN A 263 12.13 21.41 6.24
C GLN A 263 10.93 20.48 6.02
N ASP A 264 9.99 20.97 5.21
CA ASP A 264 8.91 20.13 4.68
C ASP A 264 9.51 18.92 3.94
N SER A 265 8.97 17.73 4.20
CA SER A 265 9.41 16.46 3.60
C SER A 265 9.42 16.52 2.08
N SER A 266 8.44 17.21 1.48
CA SER A 266 8.34 17.42 0.04
C SER A 266 9.58 18.10 -0.54
N LYS A 267 10.11 19.12 0.14
CA LYS A 267 11.31 19.86 -0.27
C LYS A 267 12.57 19.00 -0.17
N VAL A 268 12.68 18.19 0.88
CA VAL A 268 13.79 17.23 1.03
C VAL A 268 13.75 16.19 -0.11
N LYS A 269 12.54 15.75 -0.48
CA LYS A 269 12.30 14.87 -1.63
C LYS A 269 12.82 15.49 -2.91
N ASP A 270 12.38 16.70 -3.23
CA ASP A 270 12.75 17.42 -4.45
C ASP A 270 14.26 17.66 -4.53
N ASP A 271 14.91 17.98 -3.40
CA ASP A 271 16.36 18.20 -3.34
C ASP A 271 17.16 16.91 -3.57
N ILE A 272 16.71 15.77 -3.01
CA ILE A 272 17.31 14.46 -3.32
C ILE A 272 17.11 14.13 -4.80
N GLN A 273 15.91 14.33 -5.36
CA GLN A 273 15.64 14.08 -6.77
C GLN A 273 16.54 14.94 -7.68
N ALA A 274 16.69 16.24 -7.37
CA ALA A 274 17.57 17.14 -8.11
C ALA A 274 19.04 16.68 -8.05
N PHE A 275 19.51 16.29 -6.86
CA PHE A 275 20.84 15.71 -6.68
C PHE A 275 21.04 14.43 -7.52
N VAL A 276 20.08 13.52 -7.50
CA VAL A 276 20.15 12.25 -8.24
C VAL A 276 20.19 12.50 -9.75
N LYS A 277 19.34 13.40 -10.28
CA LYS A 277 19.37 13.80 -11.69
C LYS A 277 20.71 14.43 -12.09
N GLY A 278 21.33 15.20 -11.19
CA GLY A 278 22.63 15.85 -11.40
C GLY A 278 23.85 14.98 -11.09
N ILE A 279 23.69 13.72 -10.68
CA ILE A 279 24.79 12.92 -10.12
C ILE A 279 25.95 12.68 -11.11
N ALA A 280 25.65 12.67 -12.41
CA ALA A 280 26.63 12.44 -13.47
C ALA A 280 27.76 13.49 -13.52
N SER A 281 27.53 14.69 -12.98
CA SER A 281 28.55 15.74 -12.93
C SER A 281 29.74 15.38 -12.03
N ASN A 282 29.54 14.52 -11.02
CA ASN A 282 30.55 14.26 -9.97
C ASN A 282 30.83 12.77 -9.71
N VAL A 283 29.95 11.87 -10.14
CA VAL A 283 30.05 10.44 -9.87
C VAL A 283 29.81 9.67 -11.16
N THR A 284 30.78 8.86 -11.58
CA THR A 284 30.64 7.96 -12.73
C THR A 284 29.76 6.75 -12.39
N PRO A 285 29.19 6.05 -13.40
CA PRO A 285 28.46 4.80 -13.16
C PRO A 285 29.27 3.78 -12.36
N GLU A 286 30.56 3.63 -12.67
CA GLU A 286 31.46 2.69 -11.99
C GLU A 286 31.63 3.04 -10.52
N LYS A 287 31.81 4.33 -10.20
CA LYS A 287 31.97 4.81 -8.82
C LYS A 287 30.69 4.64 -7.99
N LEU A 288 29.52 4.83 -8.61
CA LEU A 288 28.23 4.54 -7.98
C LEU A 288 28.10 3.06 -7.65
N LEU A 289 28.39 2.19 -8.62
CA LEU A 289 28.30 0.74 -8.45
C LEU A 289 29.32 0.20 -7.43
N GLU A 290 30.56 0.68 -7.47
CA GLU A 290 31.58 0.35 -6.47
C GLU A 290 31.07 0.64 -5.06
N LYS A 291 30.49 1.82 -4.84
CA LYS A 291 29.91 2.21 -3.56
C LYS A 291 28.71 1.34 -3.15
N ALA A 292 27.86 0.96 -4.11
CA ALA A 292 26.69 0.12 -3.88
C ALA A 292 27.08 -1.33 -3.48
N PHE A 293 28.13 -1.87 -4.11
CA PHE A 293 28.61 -3.22 -3.84
C PHE A 293 29.61 -3.29 -2.67
N SER A 294 30.16 -2.16 -2.21
CA SER A 294 30.96 -2.11 -0.98
C SER A 294 30.13 -2.33 0.30
N ILE A 295 28.80 -2.29 0.22
CA ILE A 295 27.90 -2.58 1.35
C ILE A 295 27.98 -4.08 1.68
N ARG A 296 28.67 -4.40 2.79
CA ARG A 296 28.89 -5.77 3.29
C ARG A 296 27.62 -6.33 3.95
N MET A 297 27.56 -7.66 4.03
CA MET A 297 26.50 -8.43 4.72
C MET A 297 25.05 -8.20 4.27
N PHE A 298 24.86 -7.49 3.15
CA PHE A 298 23.55 -7.20 2.60
C PHE A 298 22.99 -8.39 1.80
N SER A 299 22.01 -9.09 2.37
CA SER A 299 21.49 -10.39 1.89
C SER A 299 20.03 -10.32 1.39
N ARG A 300 19.65 -11.22 0.47
CA ARG A 300 18.24 -11.32 0.04
C ARG A 300 17.32 -11.70 1.19
N LYS A 301 17.77 -12.64 2.04
CA LYS A 301 17.00 -13.15 3.18
C LYS A 301 16.61 -12.04 4.14
N GLU A 302 17.53 -11.11 4.42
CA GLU A 302 17.26 -9.93 5.24
C GLU A 302 16.18 -9.04 4.63
N ILE A 303 16.30 -8.71 3.33
CA ILE A 303 15.30 -7.90 2.62
C ILE A 303 13.93 -8.59 2.66
N THR A 304 13.87 -9.88 2.35
CA THR A 304 12.62 -10.65 2.38
C THR A 304 12.03 -10.68 3.78
N LEU A 305 12.83 -10.85 4.83
CA LEU A 305 12.34 -10.84 6.21
C LEU A 305 11.81 -9.48 6.63
N LEU A 306 12.50 -8.39 6.26
CA LEU A 306 12.04 -7.02 6.52
C LEU A 306 10.75 -6.74 5.75
N GLN A 307 10.68 -7.11 4.47
CA GLN A 307 9.47 -6.94 3.66
C GLN A 307 8.29 -7.73 4.24
N LEU A 308 8.48 -8.99 4.65
CA LEU A 308 7.43 -9.79 5.27
C LEU A 308 6.99 -9.20 6.63
N THR A 309 7.94 -8.69 7.42
CA THR A 309 7.65 -8.03 8.70
C THR A 309 6.86 -6.73 8.47
N ASN A 310 7.27 -5.92 7.50
CA ASN A 310 6.63 -4.65 7.18
C ASN A 310 5.28 -4.85 6.51
N GLU A 311 5.13 -5.82 5.59
CA GLU A 311 3.83 -6.21 5.02
C GLU A 311 2.87 -6.65 6.13
N LYS A 312 3.32 -7.50 7.07
CA LYS A 312 2.50 -7.90 8.23
C LYS A 312 2.13 -6.71 9.13
N SER A 313 3.07 -5.79 9.39
CA SER A 313 2.81 -4.61 10.20
C SER A 313 1.78 -3.69 9.53
N LEU A 314 1.91 -3.46 8.22
CA LEU A 314 0.95 -2.69 7.43
C LEU A 314 -0.43 -3.36 7.39
N GLN A 315 -0.48 -4.68 7.22
CA GLN A 315 -1.72 -5.46 7.31
C GLN A 315 -2.37 -5.35 8.69
N GLN A 316 -1.58 -5.44 9.77
CA GLN A 316 -2.06 -5.23 11.15
C GLN A 316 -2.59 -3.81 11.38
N LYS A 317 -2.00 -2.81 10.70
CA LYS A 317 -2.45 -1.41 10.67
C LYS A 317 -3.63 -1.14 9.73
N GLY A 318 -4.14 -2.15 9.02
CA GLY A 318 -5.22 -2.00 8.02
C GLY A 318 -4.80 -1.32 6.71
N ILE A 319 -3.49 -1.11 6.49
CA ILE A 319 -2.93 -0.47 5.29
C ILE A 319 -2.63 -1.58 4.27
N THR A 320 -3.62 -1.95 3.46
CA THR A 320 -3.48 -3.03 2.45
C THR A 320 -3.67 -2.57 1.01
N VAL A 321 -4.38 -1.46 0.81
CA VAL A 321 -4.72 -0.89 -0.51
C VAL A 321 -4.48 0.61 -0.47
N LYS A 322 -4.11 1.20 -1.62
CA LYS A 322 -4.03 2.65 -1.76
C LYS A 322 -5.44 3.21 -1.72
N GLN A 323 -5.89 3.66 -0.55
CA GLN A 323 -7.13 4.43 -0.44
C GLN A 323 -6.87 5.81 -1.03
N LYS A 324 -7.04 5.92 -2.35
CA LYS A 324 -7.11 7.22 -3.00
C LYS A 324 -8.49 7.75 -2.62
N ARG A 325 -8.59 8.42 -1.47
CA ARG A 325 -9.78 9.19 -1.10
C ARG A 325 -9.94 10.28 -2.16
N ARG A 326 -10.53 9.93 -3.31
CA ARG A 326 -11.30 10.91 -4.06
C ARG A 326 -12.32 11.35 -3.04
N ASN A 327 -12.35 12.64 -2.74
CA ASN A 327 -13.57 13.24 -2.24
C ASN A 327 -14.63 12.93 -3.30
N VAL A 328 -15.26 11.76 -3.23
CA VAL A 328 -16.52 11.51 -3.90
C VAL A 328 -17.39 12.56 -3.26
N GLN A 329 -17.57 13.69 -3.95
CA GLN A 329 -18.59 14.64 -3.58
C GLN A 329 -19.87 13.84 -3.67
N LEU A 330 -20.30 13.34 -2.51
CA LEU A 330 -21.60 12.72 -2.36
C LEU A 330 -22.58 13.82 -2.76
N ALA A 331 -23.12 13.71 -3.98
CA ALA A 331 -24.14 14.60 -4.48
C ALA A 331 -25.41 14.25 -3.72
N LEU A 332 -25.55 14.80 -2.52
CA LEU A 332 -26.80 14.80 -1.78
C LEU A 332 -27.79 15.60 -2.60
N ASN A 333 -28.85 14.95 -3.07
CA ASN A 333 -29.94 15.65 -3.69
C ASN A 333 -30.61 16.54 -2.62
N PRO A 334 -30.61 17.88 -2.78
CA PRO A 334 -31.19 18.80 -1.79
C PRO A 334 -32.68 18.55 -1.55
N ASP A 335 -33.38 18.00 -2.54
CA ASP A 335 -34.83 17.79 -2.48
C ASP A 335 -35.22 16.51 -1.74
N THR A 336 -34.27 15.58 -1.52
CA THR A 336 -34.53 14.30 -0.85
C THR A 336 -33.76 14.13 0.47
N PHE A 337 -32.73 14.95 0.71
CA PHE A 337 -32.00 14.92 1.98
C PHE A 337 -32.72 15.77 3.04
N SER A 338 -33.20 15.12 4.10
CA SER A 338 -33.77 15.78 5.27
C SER A 338 -33.21 15.16 6.54
N SER A 339 -32.64 15.99 7.40
CA SER A 339 -32.15 15.63 8.73
C SER A 339 -32.43 16.79 9.67
N GLU A 340 -32.93 16.47 10.86
CA GLU A 340 -33.11 17.42 11.95
C GLU A 340 -31.83 17.55 12.78
N ILE A 341 -30.89 16.59 12.69
CA ILE A 341 -29.62 16.55 13.45
C ILE A 341 -28.46 17.23 12.70
N VAL A 342 -28.25 16.94 11.42
CA VAL A 342 -27.08 17.38 10.64
C VAL A 342 -27.45 18.08 9.34
N SER A 343 -26.66 19.07 8.94
CA SER A 343 -26.78 19.70 7.62
C SER A 343 -26.28 18.76 6.51
N ALA A 344 -26.67 19.03 5.26
CA ALA A 344 -26.14 18.31 4.10
C ALA A 344 -24.62 18.37 4.01
N LYS A 345 -23.98 19.45 4.51
CA LYS A 345 -22.52 19.54 4.57
C LYS A 345 -21.94 18.56 5.59
N GLU A 346 -22.44 18.60 6.82
CA GLU A 346 -22.00 17.69 7.90
C GLU A 346 -22.24 16.23 7.52
N MET A 347 -23.35 15.90 6.85
CA MET A 347 -23.59 14.54 6.35
C MET A 347 -22.54 14.13 5.31
N ARG A 348 -22.15 15.00 4.37
CA ARG A 348 -21.07 14.69 3.42
C ARG A 348 -19.74 14.45 4.14
N ASP A 349 -19.45 15.22 5.18
CA ASP A 349 -18.23 15.07 5.97
C ASP A 349 -18.23 13.72 6.70
N ILE A 350 -19.35 13.31 7.30
CA ILE A 350 -19.52 11.97 7.91
C ILE A 350 -19.40 10.86 6.86
N TRP A 351 -20.04 11.02 5.70
CA TRP A 351 -20.02 10.01 4.64
C TRP A 351 -18.63 9.83 4.03
N SER A 352 -17.80 10.87 4.05
CA SER A 352 -16.39 10.79 3.65
C SER A 352 -15.55 9.88 4.56
N TRP A 353 -16.04 9.56 5.76
CA TRP A 353 -15.37 8.70 6.71
C TRP A 353 -15.74 7.21 6.55
N ILE A 354 -16.82 6.91 5.83
CA ILE A 354 -17.31 5.55 5.60
C ILE A 354 -16.39 4.82 4.61
N PRO A 355 -16.15 3.50 4.77
CA PRO A 355 -15.38 2.71 3.81
C PRO A 355 -15.84 2.90 2.35
N GLU A 356 -14.89 3.03 1.42
CA GLU A 356 -15.13 3.41 0.01
C GLU A 356 -16.12 2.48 -0.72
N ARG A 357 -16.19 1.21 -0.31
CA ARG A 357 -17.18 0.23 -0.80
C ARG A 357 -18.64 0.66 -0.60
N PHE A 358 -18.89 1.60 0.31
CA PHE A 358 -20.22 2.18 0.58
C PHE A 358 -20.31 3.66 0.17
N ALA A 359 -19.22 4.26 -0.31
CA ALA A 359 -19.17 5.70 -0.63
C ALA A 359 -20.04 6.08 -1.85
N LEU A 360 -20.38 5.11 -2.69
CA LEU A 360 -21.31 5.30 -3.82
C LEU A 360 -22.79 5.15 -3.43
N CYS A 361 -23.07 4.64 -2.23
CA CYS A 361 -24.43 4.50 -1.74
C CYS A 361 -24.96 5.84 -1.23
N GLN A 362 -26.20 6.19 -1.58
CA GLN A 362 -26.83 7.38 -1.03
C GLN A 362 -27.31 7.13 0.41
N PRO A 363 -27.09 8.10 1.33
CA PRO A 363 -27.64 8.03 2.67
C PRO A 363 -29.16 8.05 2.64
N GLN A 364 -29.77 7.10 3.34
CA GLN A 364 -31.20 7.05 3.60
C GLN A 364 -31.44 7.17 5.10
N LEU A 365 -32.36 8.05 5.50
CA LEU A 365 -32.85 8.12 6.88
C LEU A 365 -33.79 6.94 7.08
N LEU A 366 -33.37 5.99 7.89
CA LEU A 366 -34.09 4.73 8.11
C LEU A 366 -34.90 4.76 9.41
N PHE A 367 -34.48 5.56 10.38
CA PHE A 367 -35.21 5.75 11.61
C PHE A 367 -34.90 7.12 12.25
N THR A 368 -35.89 7.65 12.96
CA THR A 368 -35.76 8.85 13.79
C THR A 368 -36.75 8.76 14.94
N THR A 369 -36.33 9.13 16.14
CA THR A 369 -37.23 9.15 17.31
C THR A 369 -38.33 10.19 17.19
N SER A 370 -38.19 11.20 16.31
CA SER A 370 -39.25 12.20 16.04
C SER A 370 -40.48 11.61 15.32
N THR A 371 -40.31 10.55 14.52
CA THR A 371 -41.41 9.97 13.73
C THR A 371 -41.69 8.50 14.00
N HIS A 372 -40.72 7.72 14.48
CA HIS A 372 -40.79 6.26 14.51
C HIS A 372 -40.87 5.64 15.92
N GLY A 373 -40.84 6.42 17.00
CA GLY A 373 -40.83 5.88 18.37
C GLY A 373 -39.46 5.28 18.74
N CYS A 374 -39.42 4.18 19.53
CA CYS A 374 -38.19 3.65 20.16
C CYS A 374 -37.86 2.17 19.83
N SER A 375 -37.72 1.78 18.55
CA SER A 375 -37.39 0.38 18.17
C SER A 375 -36.39 0.31 17.01
N LEU A 376 -35.41 -0.62 17.06
CA LEU A 376 -34.19 -0.61 16.23
C LEU A 376 -33.93 -1.86 15.35
N THR A 377 -33.32 -1.60 14.19
CA THR A 377 -32.72 -2.53 13.18
C THR A 377 -31.37 -1.96 12.61
N ARG A 378 -30.90 -2.21 11.38
CA ARG A 378 -29.48 -2.06 10.87
C ARG A 378 -28.91 -0.66 10.51
N TYR A 379 -28.01 0.01 11.27
CA TYR A 379 -27.76 1.44 10.95
C TYR A 379 -26.46 2.15 11.44
N ILE A 380 -26.22 3.35 10.90
CA ILE A 380 -25.41 4.44 11.47
C ILE A 380 -26.26 5.14 12.52
N VAL A 381 -25.78 5.27 13.75
CA VAL A 381 -26.54 5.91 14.84
C VAL A 381 -25.98 7.30 15.10
N GLN A 382 -26.82 8.31 14.97
CA GLN A 382 -26.53 9.71 15.27
C GLN A 382 -27.51 10.20 16.32
N TYR A 383 -27.07 11.01 17.26
CA TYR A 383 -27.99 11.62 18.20
C TYR A 383 -27.57 13.04 18.58
N ARG A 384 -28.57 13.82 18.97
CA ARG A 384 -28.44 15.14 19.56
C ARG A 384 -28.88 15.04 21.02
N ASN A 385 -28.08 15.61 21.92
CA ASN A 385 -28.47 15.75 23.32
C ASN A 385 -29.18 17.09 23.57
N THR A 386 -29.79 17.23 24.75
CA THR A 386 -30.49 18.46 25.19
C THR A 386 -29.60 19.71 25.21
N ASP A 387 -28.28 19.54 25.24
CA ASP A 387 -27.28 20.61 25.21
C ASP A 387 -26.74 20.91 23.79
N GLN A 388 -27.45 20.48 22.74
CA GLN A 388 -27.10 20.71 21.32
C GLN A 388 -25.77 20.06 20.87
N GLN A 389 -25.16 19.20 21.68
CA GLN A 389 -24.01 18.40 21.27
C GLN A 389 -24.48 17.25 20.40
N VAL A 390 -23.70 16.97 19.35
CA VAL A 390 -24.05 15.95 18.35
C VAL A 390 -22.89 14.98 18.23
N CYS A 391 -23.17 13.70 18.39
CA CYS A 391 -22.20 12.62 18.24
C CYS A 391 -22.89 11.34 17.76
N GLY A 392 -22.09 10.35 17.36
CA GLY A 392 -22.62 9.15 16.75
C GLY A 392 -21.57 8.08 16.49
N ALA A 393 -22.01 7.02 15.82
CA ALA A 393 -21.19 5.88 15.46
C ALA A 393 -21.54 5.33 14.07
N PHE A 394 -20.51 4.92 13.34
CA PHE A 394 -20.65 4.08 12.16
C PHE A 394 -20.48 2.61 12.56
N LEU A 395 -21.44 1.77 12.17
CA LEU A 395 -21.46 0.34 12.46
C LEU A 395 -21.25 -0.42 11.14
N SER A 396 -20.22 -1.27 11.10
CA SER A 396 -19.82 -2.01 9.89
C SER A 396 -20.53 -3.35 9.71
N THR A 397 -21.30 -3.78 10.71
CA THR A 397 -22.03 -5.06 10.75
C THR A 397 -23.50 -4.83 11.03
N ASP A 398 -24.30 -5.79 10.57
CA ASP A 398 -25.74 -5.83 10.77
C ASP A 398 -26.11 -5.91 12.27
N TRP A 399 -27.04 -5.07 12.70
CA TRP A 399 -27.56 -5.08 14.08
C TRP A 399 -28.28 -6.39 14.46
N GLU A 400 -28.76 -7.18 13.50
CA GLU A 400 -29.34 -8.52 13.72
C GLU A 400 -28.32 -9.52 14.27
N GLU A 401 -27.01 -9.28 14.09
CA GLU A 401 -25.97 -10.13 14.69
C GLU A 401 -26.05 -10.19 16.22
N ARG A 402 -26.69 -9.21 16.87
CA ARG A 402 -26.98 -9.23 18.31
C ARG A 402 -27.76 -10.47 18.77
N LYS A 403 -28.57 -11.06 17.87
CA LYS A 403 -29.41 -12.23 18.17
C LYS A 403 -28.62 -13.54 18.15
N ARG A 404 -27.40 -13.55 17.58
CA ARG A 404 -26.56 -14.75 17.40
C ARG A 404 -26.19 -15.43 18.72
N GLY A 405 -26.17 -14.69 19.83
CA GLY A 405 -25.85 -15.16 21.18
C GLY A 405 -27.04 -15.62 22.04
N GLY A 406 -28.25 -15.73 21.48
CA GLY A 406 -29.44 -16.16 22.25
C GLY A 406 -29.87 -15.15 23.32
N ASN A 407 -30.03 -13.87 22.92
CA ASN A 407 -30.41 -12.73 23.76
C ASN A 407 -29.47 -12.37 24.93
N LYS A 408 -28.34 -13.08 25.09
CA LYS A 408 -27.28 -12.66 26.01
C LYS A 408 -26.48 -11.52 25.39
N LEU A 409 -26.16 -10.50 26.19
CA LEU A 409 -25.35 -9.37 25.76
C LEU A 409 -23.93 -9.86 25.39
N SER A 410 -23.60 -9.77 24.12
CA SER A 410 -22.28 -10.14 23.58
C SER A 410 -21.81 -9.09 22.58
N PHE A 411 -20.52 -8.77 22.61
CA PHE A 411 -19.92 -7.87 21.63
C PHE A 411 -19.69 -8.57 20.29
N PHE A 412 -19.97 -7.87 19.20
CA PHE A 412 -19.80 -8.30 17.81
C PHE A 412 -19.26 -7.14 16.95
N GLY A 413 -18.87 -7.41 15.70
CA GLY A 413 -18.33 -6.39 14.78
C GLY A 413 -17.07 -6.84 14.04
N THR A 414 -16.72 -6.12 12.97
CA THR A 414 -15.57 -6.42 12.08
C THR A 414 -14.33 -5.55 12.34
N GLY A 415 -14.41 -4.59 13.27
CA GLY A 415 -13.32 -3.64 13.54
C GLY A 415 -13.22 -2.46 12.57
N GLU A 416 -14.17 -2.32 11.63
CA GLU A 416 -14.27 -1.17 10.71
C GLU A 416 -15.23 -0.08 11.21
N CYS A 417 -15.80 -0.25 12.40
CA CYS A 417 -16.63 0.74 13.07
C CYS A 417 -15.79 1.90 13.63
N PHE A 418 -16.40 3.08 13.75
CA PHE A 418 -15.79 4.24 14.39
C PHE A 418 -16.85 5.07 15.12
N VAL A 419 -16.43 5.82 16.13
CA VAL A 419 -17.28 6.80 16.82
C VAL A 419 -16.83 8.21 16.46
N PHE A 420 -17.73 9.18 16.56
CA PHE A 420 -17.43 10.56 16.20
C PHE A 420 -18.22 11.57 17.03
N ARG A 421 -17.67 12.77 17.14
CA ARG A 421 -18.31 13.98 17.66
C ARG A 421 -18.38 15.00 16.53
N LEU A 422 -19.50 15.68 16.36
CA LEU A 422 -19.67 16.74 15.36
C LEU A 422 -19.66 18.13 15.98
N LYS A 423 -20.20 18.27 17.19
CA LYS A 423 -20.29 19.54 17.93
C LYS A 423 -19.81 19.34 19.36
N PRO A 424 -19.00 20.25 19.94
CA PRO A 424 -18.60 21.55 19.38
C PRO A 424 -17.54 21.49 18.28
N GLU A 425 -16.70 20.45 18.26
CA GLU A 425 -15.67 20.21 17.24
C GLU A 425 -15.88 18.85 16.56
N MET A 426 -15.60 18.82 15.26
CA MET A 426 -15.77 17.63 14.42
C MET A 426 -14.55 16.72 14.54
N GLU A 427 -14.71 15.60 15.23
CA GLU A 427 -13.66 14.63 15.52
C GLU A 427 -14.12 13.19 15.29
N ARG A 428 -13.22 12.37 14.77
CA ARG A 428 -13.43 10.94 14.52
C ARG A 428 -12.46 10.11 15.34
N PHE A 429 -12.95 9.03 15.94
CA PHE A 429 -12.18 8.07 16.72
C PHE A 429 -12.37 6.67 16.13
N GLU A 430 -11.28 6.12 15.60
CA GLU A 430 -11.24 4.79 15.01
C GLU A 430 -10.73 3.78 16.03
N TRP A 431 -10.88 2.49 15.72
CA TRP A 431 -10.44 1.41 16.62
C TRP A 431 -8.95 1.56 16.99
N VAL A 432 -8.58 1.42 18.26
CA VAL A 432 -7.21 1.71 18.77
C VAL A 432 -6.13 0.89 18.10
N VAL A 433 -6.44 -0.33 17.65
CA VAL A 433 -5.48 -1.17 16.91
C VAL A 433 -5.13 -0.56 15.53
N ILE A 434 -6.01 0.30 14.98
CA ILE A 434 -5.77 1.08 13.75
C ILE A 434 -4.84 2.28 14.02
N ARG A 435 -4.93 2.92 15.21
CA ARG A 435 -4.13 4.12 15.57
C ARG A 435 -2.81 3.83 16.30
N HIS A 436 -2.77 2.83 17.19
CA HIS A 436 -1.63 2.47 18.03
C HIS A 436 -1.43 0.95 18.12
N PRO A 437 -0.84 0.31 17.10
CA PRO A 437 -0.61 -1.15 17.07
C PRO A 437 0.35 -1.65 18.16
N GLU A 438 1.13 -0.76 18.77
CA GLU A 438 2.09 -1.01 19.87
C GLU A 438 1.38 -1.49 21.18
N LEU A 439 0.09 -1.16 21.37
CA LEU A 439 -0.68 -1.52 22.56
C LEU A 439 -1.20 -2.97 22.53
N ALA A 440 -1.17 -3.63 21.36
CA ALA A 440 -1.48 -5.05 21.24
C ALA A 440 -0.31 -5.95 21.69
N SER A 441 0.91 -5.40 21.84
CA SER A 441 2.14 -6.14 22.13
C SER A 441 2.76 -5.83 23.50
N SER A 442 2.25 -4.85 24.23
CA SER A 442 2.74 -4.44 25.55
C SER A 442 1.95 -5.10 26.69
N ASN A 443 2.26 -6.36 27.00
CA ASN A 443 2.10 -6.96 28.35
C ASN A 443 2.79 -8.32 28.48
N LYS A 444 4.10 -8.36 28.14
CA LYS A 444 5.00 -9.45 28.56
C LYS A 444 6.00 -8.96 29.60
N THR A 445 5.57 -8.20 30.61
CA THR A 445 6.33 -8.00 31.85
C THR A 445 5.50 -7.20 32.85
N GLN A 446 4.72 -7.89 33.68
CA GLN A 446 4.44 -7.56 35.10
C GLN A 446 3.29 -8.44 35.59
N GLY A 447 3.51 -9.14 36.71
CA GLY A 447 2.49 -9.94 37.38
C GLY A 447 2.86 -11.42 37.59
N GLN A 448 4.09 -11.70 38.01
CA GLN A 448 4.42 -12.95 38.68
C GLN A 448 5.12 -12.60 39.99
N GLU A 449 4.32 -12.24 41.00
CA GLU A 449 4.72 -12.31 42.40
C GLU A 449 3.59 -12.98 43.19
N ASP A 450 3.92 -14.20 43.63
CA ASP A 450 3.54 -14.86 44.87
C ASP A 450 2.08 -14.90 45.33
N THR A 451 1.49 -16.10 45.25
CA THR A 451 1.06 -16.82 46.47
C THR A 451 0.93 -18.31 46.17
N ALA A 452 1.79 -19.09 46.80
CA ALA A 452 1.72 -20.55 46.81
C ALA A 452 0.65 -21.02 47.80
N SER A 453 -0.09 -22.07 47.43
CA SER A 453 -0.53 -23.13 48.37
C SER A 453 -0.92 -24.41 47.61
N PRO A 454 -0.71 -25.61 48.20
CA PRO A 454 -0.61 -26.87 47.47
C PRO A 454 -1.80 -27.82 47.68
N GLY A 455 -2.08 -28.69 46.70
CA GLY A 455 -2.82 -29.93 46.96
C GLY A 455 -3.52 -30.56 45.75
N GLY A 456 -3.25 -31.85 45.52
CA GLY A 456 -4.32 -32.81 45.17
C GLY A 456 -4.41 -33.37 43.75
N GLN A 457 -3.58 -34.38 43.45
CA GLN A 457 -3.87 -35.69 42.80
C GLN A 457 -4.95 -35.87 41.69
N ASN A 458 -4.46 -36.45 40.57
CA ASN A 458 -5.01 -37.51 39.68
C ASN A 458 -6.53 -37.76 39.58
N SER A 459 -7.04 -37.88 38.34
CA SER A 459 -7.60 -39.14 37.75
C SER A 459 -8.30 -38.90 36.39
N ASP A 460 -7.82 -39.60 35.36
CA ASP A 460 -8.48 -40.36 34.28
C ASP A 460 -9.61 -39.83 33.36
N ASN A 461 -9.28 -39.91 32.06
CA ASN A 461 -10.03 -40.45 30.91
C ASN A 461 -11.50 -40.06 30.63
N ASN A 462 -11.73 -39.47 29.45
CA ASN A 462 -12.46 -40.13 28.36
C ASN A 462 -12.30 -39.38 27.03
N GLY A 463 -11.83 -40.08 26.00
CA GLY A 463 -11.71 -39.54 24.64
C GLY A 463 -13.04 -39.53 23.88
N LEU A 464 -13.08 -38.80 22.77
CA LEU A 464 -13.88 -39.08 21.56
C LEU A 464 -13.46 -38.15 20.39
N GLN A 465 -12.79 -38.79 19.43
CA GLN A 465 -12.78 -38.61 17.96
C GLN A 465 -13.09 -37.22 17.34
N GLN A 466 -12.10 -36.71 16.61
CA GLN A 466 -12.28 -35.72 15.54
C GLN A 466 -13.03 -36.35 14.35
N PRO A 467 -14.03 -35.68 13.74
CA PRO A 467 -14.55 -36.11 12.45
C PRO A 467 -13.63 -35.64 11.32
N GLU A 468 -13.28 -36.56 10.42
CA GLU A 468 -12.65 -36.29 9.13
C GLU A 468 -13.55 -35.39 8.24
N LYS A 469 -12.93 -34.43 7.55
CA LYS A 469 -13.59 -33.50 6.61
C LYS A 469 -13.81 -34.17 5.24
N PRO A 470 -14.98 -34.01 4.59
CA PRO A 470 -15.11 -34.23 3.16
C PRO A 470 -14.43 -33.10 2.36
N VAL A 471 -13.92 -33.48 1.20
CA VAL A 471 -13.24 -32.64 0.22
C VAL A 471 -14.27 -31.83 -0.57
N GLY A 472 -14.09 -30.51 -0.61
CA GLY A 472 -14.87 -29.60 -1.45
C GLY A 472 -15.59 -28.52 -0.66
N ASP A 473 -14.87 -27.50 -0.20
CA ASP A 473 -15.47 -26.20 0.04
C ASP A 473 -14.43 -25.09 -0.11
N LEU A 474 -14.86 -24.00 -0.75
CA LEU A 474 -14.05 -22.84 -1.15
C LEU A 474 -13.48 -22.08 0.06
N SER A 475 -12.42 -21.31 -0.18
CA SER A 475 -11.51 -20.76 0.82
C SER A 475 -12.17 -19.97 1.98
N PRO A 476 -11.77 -20.21 3.24
CA PRO A 476 -12.34 -19.58 4.42
C PRO A 476 -11.71 -18.21 4.69
N PHE A 477 -12.10 -17.20 3.90
CA PHE A 477 -11.91 -15.79 4.26
C PHE A 477 -12.81 -15.34 5.45
N LEU A 478 -13.47 -16.28 6.14
CA LEU A 478 -14.61 -16.01 7.03
C LEU A 478 -14.59 -16.88 8.31
N SER A 479 -13.54 -16.78 9.13
CA SER A 479 -13.67 -17.21 10.54
C SER A 479 -12.75 -16.40 11.45
N ALA A 480 -13.39 -15.58 12.29
CA ALA A 480 -12.85 -14.68 13.31
C ALA A 480 -12.11 -15.41 14.46
N ARG A 481 -11.06 -16.18 14.14
CA ARG A 481 -10.24 -16.89 15.14
C ARG A 481 -8.73 -16.69 14.99
N HIS A 482 -8.28 -15.78 14.12
CA HIS A 482 -6.85 -15.59 13.84
C HIS A 482 -6.15 -14.46 14.60
N PHE A 483 -6.87 -13.74 15.47
CA PHE A 483 -6.25 -12.79 16.38
C PHE A 483 -6.11 -13.45 17.75
N ASN A 484 -4.96 -14.05 18.04
CA ASN A 484 -4.55 -14.33 19.43
C ASN A 484 -4.24 -12.99 20.13
N LEU A 485 -5.27 -12.16 20.34
CA LEU A 485 -5.25 -10.93 21.13
C LEU A 485 -5.79 -11.23 22.52
N ASN A 486 -5.31 -10.51 23.54
CA ASN A 486 -5.81 -10.65 24.91
C ASN A 486 -7.32 -10.34 24.97
N SER A 487 -8.10 -11.38 25.27
CA SER A 487 -9.56 -11.45 25.17
C SER A 487 -10.31 -10.72 26.29
N LYS A 488 -9.97 -9.47 26.61
CA LYS A 488 -10.86 -8.69 27.50
C LYS A 488 -11.34 -7.38 26.90
N ASN A 489 -10.48 -6.49 26.39
CA ASN A 489 -10.91 -5.09 26.22
C ASN A 489 -10.80 -4.47 24.81
N THR A 490 -10.10 -5.09 23.85
CA THR A 490 -9.79 -4.45 22.56
C THR A 490 -10.67 -4.89 21.39
N SER A 491 -11.62 -5.80 21.58
CA SER A 491 -12.53 -6.28 20.52
C SER A 491 -14.00 -6.04 20.86
N MET A 492 -14.27 -5.07 21.74
CA MET A 492 -15.60 -4.72 22.23
C MET A 492 -16.21 -3.60 21.37
N PHE A 493 -16.51 -3.93 20.10
CA PHE A 493 -16.92 -2.94 19.10
C PHE A 493 -18.35 -2.43 19.28
N MET A 494 -19.32 -3.34 19.32
CA MET A 494 -20.73 -3.03 19.53
C MET A 494 -21.43 -4.21 20.20
N ALA A 495 -22.37 -3.92 21.09
CA ALA A 495 -23.22 -4.91 21.75
C ALA A 495 -24.61 -4.31 21.91
N GLY A 496 -25.63 -5.14 21.99
CA GLY A 496 -26.96 -4.66 22.29
C GLY A 496 -27.93 -5.80 22.56
N ASN A 497 -28.94 -5.51 23.35
CA ASN A 497 -30.06 -6.41 23.64
C ASN A 497 -31.36 -5.58 23.64
N PHE A 498 -32.44 -6.09 24.24
CA PHE A 498 -33.69 -5.33 24.35
C PHE A 498 -33.59 -4.13 25.30
N ASP A 499 -32.57 -4.12 26.17
CA ASP A 499 -32.44 -3.14 27.23
C ASP A 499 -31.49 -1.99 26.87
N SER A 500 -30.64 -2.15 25.85
CA SER A 500 -29.61 -1.17 25.52
C SER A 500 -28.91 -1.36 24.17
N ILE A 501 -28.34 -0.25 23.70
CA ILE A 501 -27.33 -0.18 22.62
C ILE A 501 -26.00 0.24 23.24
N ILE A 502 -24.93 -0.47 22.87
CA ILE A 502 -23.56 -0.20 23.31
C ILE A 502 -22.64 -0.14 22.09
N VAL A 503 -21.83 0.91 22.00
CA VAL A 503 -20.75 1.05 21.02
C VAL A 503 -19.46 1.37 21.76
N GLY A 504 -18.43 0.56 21.53
CA GLY A 504 -17.10 0.66 22.13
C GLY A 504 -17.08 0.30 23.61
N GLY A 505 -16.21 -0.63 24.01
CA GLY A 505 -16.01 -1.03 25.41
C GLY A 505 -14.55 -0.99 25.87
N GLY A 506 -14.28 -1.52 27.07
CA GLY A 506 -12.93 -1.84 27.53
C GLY A 506 -12.37 -0.98 28.65
N ASP A 507 -13.05 0.12 28.99
CA ASP A 507 -12.84 0.94 30.20
C ASP A 507 -13.95 2.00 30.29
N GLY A 508 -15.21 1.55 30.33
CA GLY A 508 -16.38 2.38 30.01
C GLY A 508 -16.87 2.16 28.57
N ASN A 509 -17.98 2.82 28.23
CA ASN A 509 -18.60 2.72 26.91
C ASN A 509 -18.42 4.02 26.14
N ALA A 510 -18.00 3.96 24.87
CA ALA A 510 -17.94 5.17 24.05
C ALA A 510 -19.34 5.77 23.85
N LEU A 511 -20.32 4.89 23.66
CA LEU A 511 -21.72 5.24 23.63
C LEU A 511 -22.56 4.12 24.26
N TYR A 512 -23.42 4.51 25.20
CA TYR A 512 -24.49 3.68 25.75
C TYR A 512 -25.81 4.43 25.57
N ILE A 513 -26.85 3.74 25.14
CA ILE A 513 -28.23 4.26 25.06
C ILE A 513 -29.17 3.22 25.68
N ASP A 514 -30.12 3.68 26.49
CA ASP A 514 -31.14 2.84 27.13
C ASP A 514 -32.20 2.30 26.14
N SER A 515 -33.04 1.38 26.61
CA SER A 515 -34.11 0.76 25.79
C SER A 515 -35.11 1.77 25.25
N GLU A 516 -35.31 2.86 25.99
CA GLU A 516 -36.28 3.91 25.67
C GLU A 516 -35.70 4.97 24.74
N LEU A 517 -34.43 4.87 24.35
CA LEU A 517 -33.70 5.84 23.53
C LEU A 517 -33.75 7.28 24.07
N ASN A 518 -33.91 7.42 25.38
CA ASN A 518 -34.14 8.69 26.08
C ASN A 518 -32.92 9.10 26.91
N HIS A 519 -32.15 8.16 27.41
CA HIS A 519 -30.95 8.44 28.19
C HIS A 519 -29.76 7.71 27.62
N GLY A 520 -28.62 8.37 27.70
CA GLY A 520 -27.36 7.78 27.32
C GLY A 520 -26.21 8.15 28.23
N ARG A 521 -25.11 7.43 28.03
CA ARG A 521 -23.83 7.68 28.68
C ARG A 521 -22.71 7.65 27.66
N ALA A 522 -21.78 8.59 27.77
CA ALA A 522 -20.59 8.66 26.94
C ALA A 522 -19.37 8.73 27.84
N GLY A 523 -18.56 7.67 27.84
CA GLY A 523 -17.34 7.59 28.61
C GLY A 523 -16.11 7.56 27.73
N ARG A 524 -14.96 7.59 28.40
CA ARG A 524 -13.73 7.08 27.80
C ARG A 524 -13.92 5.60 27.43
N CYS A 525 -13.28 5.14 26.36
CA CYS A 525 -13.36 3.74 25.95
C CYS A 525 -12.03 3.26 25.37
N ALA A 526 -11.59 2.07 25.80
CA ALA A 526 -10.32 1.49 25.35
C ALA A 526 -10.39 0.91 23.92
N THR A 527 -11.59 0.64 23.39
CA THR A 527 -11.76 0.17 22.01
C THR A 527 -11.45 1.27 21.00
N PHE A 528 -11.77 2.55 21.25
CA PHE A 528 -11.49 3.64 20.30
C PHE A 528 -10.47 4.68 20.82
N ASP A 529 -10.02 4.54 22.09
CA ASP A 529 -9.22 5.54 22.83
C ASP A 529 -9.81 6.95 22.70
N ASN A 530 -11.14 7.01 22.70
CA ASN A 530 -11.88 8.26 22.64
C ASN A 530 -12.03 8.82 24.07
N PRO A 531 -12.00 10.16 24.25
CA PRO A 531 -12.57 10.80 25.43
C PRO A 531 -14.12 10.72 25.39
N PRO A 532 -14.83 11.09 26.48
CA PRO A 532 -16.28 11.26 26.44
C PRO A 532 -16.73 12.08 25.21
N LEU A 533 -17.60 11.48 24.38
CA LEU A 533 -18.08 12.10 23.14
C LEU A 533 -18.96 13.33 23.39
N CYS A 534 -19.59 13.38 24.56
CA CYS A 534 -20.46 14.43 25.06
C CYS A 534 -20.42 14.39 26.60
N ALA A 535 -21.41 14.98 27.29
CA ALA A 535 -21.56 14.82 28.74
C ALA A 535 -21.60 13.34 29.16
N GLU A 536 -21.04 13.00 30.33
CA GLU A 536 -20.94 11.58 30.77
C GLU A 536 -22.29 10.89 30.94
N THR A 537 -23.31 11.64 31.36
CA THR A 537 -24.71 11.26 31.33
C THR A 537 -25.49 12.34 30.61
N PHE A 538 -26.35 11.95 29.68
CA PHE A 538 -27.12 12.90 28.88
C PHE A 538 -28.52 12.39 28.59
N GLN A 539 -29.42 13.33 28.33
CA GLN A 539 -30.73 13.05 27.77
C GLN A 539 -30.67 13.17 26.25
N VAL A 540 -31.18 12.16 25.56
CA VAL A 540 -31.29 12.14 24.10
C VAL A 540 -32.49 13.01 23.73
N SER A 541 -32.25 14.10 23.00
CA SER A 541 -33.34 14.93 22.48
C SER A 541 -33.89 14.37 21.18
N LEU A 542 -32.99 13.83 20.35
CA LEU A 542 -33.33 13.26 19.04
C LEU A 542 -32.27 12.24 18.64
N LEU A 543 -32.68 11.11 18.08
CA LEU A 543 -31.79 10.09 17.55
C LEU A 543 -32.22 9.77 16.13
N GLU A 544 -31.28 9.89 15.20
CA GLU A 544 -31.43 9.56 13.78
C GLU A 544 -30.51 8.42 13.40
N VAL A 545 -30.97 7.69 12.41
CA VAL A 545 -30.46 6.37 12.13
C VAL A 545 -30.42 6.20 10.62
N TRP A 546 -29.21 6.17 10.08
CA TRP A 546 -28.96 6.28 8.64
C TRP A 546 -28.37 4.98 8.08
N GLY A 547 -28.63 4.71 6.81
CA GLY A 547 -28.03 3.56 6.13
C GLY A 547 -28.15 3.68 4.62
N PHE A 548 -28.00 2.54 3.94
CA PHE A 548 -28.04 2.47 2.49
C PHE A 548 -28.68 1.15 2.04
N GLN A 549 -29.38 1.21 0.92
CA GLN A 549 -29.94 0.03 0.27
C GLN A 549 -28.88 -0.57 -0.67
N ASP A 550 -28.66 -1.88 -0.56
CA ASP A 550 -27.74 -2.60 -1.43
C ASP A 550 -28.32 -2.61 -2.86
N ALA A 551 -27.62 -2.02 -3.83
CA ALA A 551 -28.10 -1.95 -5.21
C ALA A 551 -28.20 -3.33 -5.91
N MET A 552 -27.82 -4.41 -5.21
CA MET A 552 -27.84 -5.80 -5.70
C MET A 552 -28.65 -6.77 -4.84
N ALA A 553 -29.41 -6.29 -3.84
CA ALA A 553 -30.40 -7.11 -3.16
C ALA A 553 -31.78 -6.90 -3.82
N PRO A 554 -32.47 -7.96 -4.29
CA PRO A 554 -33.81 -7.84 -4.88
C PRO A 554 -34.86 -7.33 -3.90
#